data_AF-A0A2V7YHE7-F1
#
_entry.id   AF-A0A2V7YHE7-F1
#
_cell.length_a   1.000
_cell.length_b   1.000
_cell.length_c   1.000
_cell.angle_alpha   90.00
_cell.angle_beta   90.00
_cell.angle_gamma   90.00
#
_symmetry.space_group_name_H-M   'P 1'
#
loop_
_entity.id
_entity.type
_entity.pdbx_description
1 polymer ?
#
loop_
_entity_poly.entity_id
_entity_poly.type
_entity_poly.pdbx_seq_one_letter_code
_entity_poly.pdbx_strand_id
1 'polypeptide(L)'
;MRSLAANPLLLTILALMKRQGVTLPERRVELYQRYIETLIKHWNLARGLAGRPEKDLDLLDTLRVLQPLALWMHETSPGVGLVKEGDLDRELQRIFAGRKERDPEKAAHQFLADVREHTSLLLDRGGRQYGFIHLTFQEYLAAAALAQRGQQEVEPIMTALSSHVGEAPWREVSLLTLGYLGLVQQRDQAAGAVLGELLERSPGPAGEAAILAGEAVVDMGRGVIASDCRERIVTALLTTMRDDRHVRAVRRAAAGKALAVLGDPRFDLDLWWLPKEPDLGFVEVPAGSFLMGNDPEEDPESNKGEQPRPPVTLPAFWLGLYPVTVGQYGGFVEASGYDPERPYWR
;
A
#
# COMPACT_ATOMS: atom_id res chain seq x y z
N MET A 1 -2.51 3.95 13.36
CA MET A 1 -3.01 5.31 12.99
C MET A 1 -1.99 6.21 12.32
N ARG A 2 -0.72 6.32 12.78
CA ARG A 2 0.28 7.23 12.17
C ARG A 2 0.50 7.03 10.66
N SER A 3 0.44 5.80 10.14
CA SER A 3 0.57 5.52 8.70
C SER A 3 -0.65 5.95 7.86
N LEU A 4 -1.87 5.86 8.41
CA LEU A 4 -3.09 6.29 7.71
C LEU A 4 -3.20 7.82 7.64
N ALA A 5 -2.69 8.54 8.64
CA ALA A 5 -2.74 10.00 8.69
C ALA A 5 -1.77 10.71 7.70
N ALA A 6 -0.87 9.96 7.05
CA ALA A 6 0.11 10.50 6.10
C ALA A 6 -0.51 10.88 4.73
N ASN A 7 -1.72 10.38 4.41
CA ASN A 7 -2.46 10.78 3.23
C ASN A 7 -3.53 11.83 3.63
N PRO A 8 -3.48 13.07 3.11
CA PRO A 8 -4.44 14.12 3.43
C PRO A 8 -5.91 13.72 3.24
N LEU A 9 -6.21 12.86 2.27
CA LEU A 9 -7.56 12.33 2.09
C LEU A 9 -7.94 11.37 3.23
N LEU A 10 -7.06 10.45 3.60
CA LEU A 10 -7.29 9.51 4.71
C LEU A 10 -7.50 10.29 6.02
N LEU A 11 -6.74 11.36 6.25
CA LEU A 11 -6.93 12.25 7.39
C LEU A 11 -8.33 12.89 7.38
N THR A 12 -8.77 13.36 6.21
CA THR A 12 -10.11 13.96 6.03
C THR A 12 -11.22 12.93 6.28
N ILE A 13 -11.06 11.72 5.74
CA ILE A 13 -12.00 10.60 5.96
C ILE A 13 -12.05 10.23 7.44
N LEU A 14 -10.89 10.06 8.10
CA LEU A 14 -10.80 9.76 9.52
C LEU A 14 -11.46 10.86 10.37
N ALA A 15 -11.24 12.13 10.05
CA ALA A 15 -11.85 13.25 10.75
C ALA A 15 -13.38 13.27 10.60
N LEU A 16 -13.89 13.02 9.38
CA LEU A 16 -15.33 12.93 9.12
C LEU A 16 -15.98 11.76 9.87
N MET A 17 -15.36 10.58 9.84
CA MET A 17 -15.87 9.40 10.53
C MET A 17 -15.85 9.58 12.05
N LYS A 18 -14.79 10.18 12.60
CA LYS A 18 -14.71 10.50 14.04
C LYS A 18 -15.80 11.47 14.46
N ARG A 19 -16.10 12.50 13.65
CA ARG A 19 -17.19 13.45 13.88
C ARG A 19 -18.57 12.76 13.89
N GLN A 20 -18.75 11.72 13.08
CA GLN A 20 -19.98 10.92 13.02
C GLN A 20 -20.09 9.85 14.12
N GLY A 21 -19.13 9.77 15.05
CA GLY A 21 -19.16 8.81 16.16
C GLY A 21 -18.80 7.37 15.77
N VAL A 22 -18.24 7.15 14.58
CA VAL A 22 -17.88 5.82 14.09
C VAL A 22 -16.52 5.39 14.64
N THR A 23 -16.42 4.15 15.13
CA THR A 23 -15.12 3.53 15.50
C THR A 23 -14.20 3.52 14.30
N LEU A 24 -13.01 4.11 14.40
CA LEU A 24 -12.10 4.22 13.27
C LEU A 24 -11.47 2.85 12.97
N PRO A 25 -11.58 2.33 11.74
CA PRO A 25 -10.84 1.13 11.34
C PRO A 25 -9.34 1.36 11.44
N GLU A 26 -8.61 0.31 11.80
CA GLU A 26 -7.14 0.34 11.80
C GLU A 26 -6.57 0.00 10.42
N ARG A 27 -7.39 -0.61 9.55
CA ARG A 27 -7.01 -1.09 8.21
C ARG A 27 -7.55 -0.18 7.13
N ARG A 28 -6.70 0.14 6.15
CA ARG A 28 -6.99 1.06 5.06
C ARG A 28 -8.19 0.62 4.21
N VAL A 29 -8.27 -0.68 3.90
CA VAL A 29 -9.36 -1.24 3.08
C VAL A 29 -10.73 -1.11 3.77
N GLU A 30 -10.80 -1.35 5.09
CA GLU A 30 -12.03 -1.21 5.88
C GLU A 30 -12.46 0.26 5.99
N LEU A 31 -11.48 1.18 6.08
CA LEU A 31 -11.76 2.61 6.07
C LEU A 31 -12.41 3.04 4.75
N TYR A 32 -11.83 2.62 3.62
CA TYR A 32 -12.39 2.90 2.31
C TYR A 32 -13.77 2.27 2.13
N GLN A 33 -13.96 1.04 2.60
CA GLN A 33 -15.27 0.39 2.60
C GLN A 33 -16.32 1.25 3.29
N ARG A 34 -16.10 1.61 4.56
CA ARG A 34 -17.08 2.37 5.34
C ARG A 34 -17.36 3.73 4.73
N TYR A 35 -16.33 4.39 4.18
CA TYR A 35 -16.51 5.68 3.55
C TYR A 35 -17.34 5.59 2.26
N ILE A 36 -17.03 4.62 1.38
CA ILE A 36 -17.79 4.36 0.15
C ILE A 36 -19.25 4.01 0.47
N GLU A 37 -19.48 3.13 1.44
CA GLU A 37 -20.84 2.79 1.87
C GLU A 37 -21.60 4.02 2.37
N THR A 38 -20.92 4.92 3.09
CA THR A 38 -21.50 6.18 3.58
C THR A 38 -21.83 7.13 2.42
N LEU A 39 -20.95 7.28 1.44
CA LEU A 39 -21.20 8.09 0.26
C LEU A 39 -22.38 7.55 -0.56
N ILE A 40 -22.43 6.24 -0.79
CA ILE A 40 -23.53 5.60 -1.53
C ILE A 40 -24.86 5.75 -0.78
N LYS A 41 -24.88 5.60 0.55
CA LYS A 41 -26.09 5.81 1.36
C LYS A 41 -26.61 7.25 1.23
N HIS A 42 -25.74 8.25 1.33
CA HIS A 42 -26.13 9.64 1.14
C HIS A 42 -26.62 9.93 -0.29
N TRP A 43 -25.95 9.35 -1.30
CA TRP A 43 -26.35 9.46 -2.69
C TRP A 43 -27.75 8.87 -2.94
N ASN A 44 -28.00 7.65 -2.45
CA ASN A 44 -29.30 6.98 -2.56
C ASN A 44 -30.41 7.75 -1.82
N LEU A 45 -30.12 8.29 -0.62
CA LEU A 45 -31.06 9.11 0.13
C LEU A 45 -31.44 10.39 -0.64
N ALA A 46 -30.46 11.08 -1.22
CA ALA A 46 -30.72 12.32 -1.96
C ALA A 46 -31.56 12.06 -3.22
N ARG A 47 -31.32 10.96 -3.93
CA ARG A 47 -32.16 10.50 -5.05
C ARG A 47 -33.60 10.21 -4.60
N GLY A 48 -33.77 9.54 -3.46
CA GLY A 48 -35.09 9.29 -2.86
C GLY A 48 -35.87 10.58 -2.53
N LEU A 49 -35.18 11.58 -1.96
CA LEU A 49 -35.77 12.90 -1.67
C LEU A 49 -36.15 13.69 -2.93
N ALA A 50 -35.47 13.47 -4.05
CA ALA A 50 -35.80 14.05 -5.35
C ALA A 50 -37.03 13.40 -6.04
N GLY A 51 -37.77 12.53 -5.33
CA GLY A 51 -38.96 11.87 -5.86
C GLY A 51 -38.66 10.68 -6.77
N ARG A 52 -37.40 10.20 -6.82
CA ARG A 52 -37.07 8.93 -7.47
C ARG A 52 -37.44 7.77 -6.54
N PRO A 53 -38.09 6.71 -7.05
CA PRO A 53 -38.56 5.63 -6.19
C PRO A 53 -37.39 5.00 -5.41
N GLU A 54 -37.62 4.73 -4.12
CA GLU A 54 -36.67 4.08 -3.20
C GLU A 54 -36.19 2.68 -3.68
N LYS A 55 -36.89 2.12 -4.67
CA LYS A 55 -36.51 0.88 -5.38
C LYS A 55 -35.34 1.05 -6.36
N ASP A 56 -34.87 2.26 -6.63
CA ASP A 56 -33.79 2.51 -7.59
C ASP A 56 -32.40 2.34 -6.93
N LEU A 57 -31.96 1.09 -6.85
CA LEU A 57 -30.64 0.61 -6.38
C LEU A 57 -30.42 0.76 -4.86
N ASP A 58 -30.44 -0.36 -4.14
CA ASP A 58 -29.87 -0.44 -2.79
C ASP A 58 -28.33 -0.29 -2.83
N LEU A 59 -27.68 -0.30 -1.66
CA LEU A 59 -26.21 -0.20 -1.57
C LEU A 59 -25.51 -1.26 -2.43
N LEU A 60 -26.03 -2.49 -2.45
CA LEU A 60 -25.43 -3.61 -3.17
C LEU A 60 -25.59 -3.43 -4.68
N ASP A 61 -26.75 -2.99 -5.12
CA ASP A 61 -27.03 -2.75 -6.54
C ASP A 61 -26.17 -1.61 -7.10
N THR A 62 -25.98 -0.54 -6.33
CA THR A 62 -25.07 0.55 -6.69
C THR A 62 -23.62 0.05 -6.77
N LEU A 63 -23.15 -0.73 -5.79
CA LEU A 63 -21.80 -1.29 -5.80
C LEU A 63 -21.56 -2.20 -7.01
N ARG A 64 -22.55 -3.02 -7.37
CA ARG A 64 -22.49 -3.89 -8.57
C ARG A 64 -22.43 -3.13 -9.89
N VAL A 65 -22.74 -1.82 -9.92
CA VAL A 65 -22.50 -0.94 -11.08
C VAL A 65 -21.15 -0.24 -10.94
N LEU A 66 -20.86 0.35 -9.79
CA LEU A 66 -19.67 1.15 -9.56
C LEU A 66 -18.37 0.36 -9.57
N GLN A 67 -18.36 -0.88 -9.06
CA GLN A 67 -17.18 -1.74 -9.03
C GLN A 67 -16.65 -2.06 -10.45
N PRO A 68 -17.44 -2.68 -11.35
CA PRO A 68 -16.97 -2.94 -12.70
C PRO A 68 -16.67 -1.66 -13.47
N LEU A 69 -17.43 -0.58 -13.24
CA LEU A 69 -17.16 0.72 -13.85
C LEU A 69 -15.79 1.28 -13.42
N ALA A 70 -15.49 1.27 -12.12
CA ALA A 70 -14.22 1.76 -11.59
C ALA A 70 -13.02 0.96 -12.11
N LEU A 71 -13.17 -0.36 -12.23
CA LEU A 71 -12.15 -1.21 -12.81
C LEU A 71 -11.91 -0.86 -14.28
N TRP A 72 -12.97 -0.76 -15.09
CA TRP A 72 -12.85 -0.35 -16.49
C TRP A 72 -12.21 1.05 -16.63
N MET A 73 -12.61 2.01 -15.81
CA MET A 73 -12.01 3.35 -15.80
C MET A 73 -10.53 3.32 -15.43
N HIS A 74 -10.14 2.43 -14.51
CA HIS A 74 -8.74 2.27 -14.11
C HIS A 74 -7.91 1.60 -15.21
N GLU A 75 -8.44 0.56 -15.85
CA GLU A 75 -7.83 -0.10 -17.01
C GLU A 75 -7.68 0.87 -18.20
N THR A 76 -8.66 1.75 -18.42
CA THR A 76 -8.68 2.71 -19.54
C THR A 76 -7.78 3.93 -19.30
N SER A 77 -7.71 4.41 -18.06
CA SER A 77 -6.93 5.61 -17.69
C SER A 77 -6.20 5.40 -16.36
N PRO A 78 -5.14 4.55 -16.33
CA PRO A 78 -4.43 4.23 -15.09
C PRO A 78 -3.82 5.47 -14.45
N GLY A 79 -4.04 5.65 -13.15
CA GLY A 79 -3.45 6.74 -12.34
C GLY A 79 -4.08 8.13 -12.54
N VAL A 80 -4.93 8.30 -13.56
CA VAL A 80 -5.65 9.56 -13.83
C VAL A 80 -7.16 9.38 -13.63
N GLY A 81 -7.72 8.27 -14.12
CA GLY A 81 -9.12 7.92 -13.89
C GLY A 81 -10.12 8.81 -14.62
N LEU A 82 -9.72 9.39 -15.76
CA LEU A 82 -10.58 10.24 -16.58
C LEU A 82 -10.97 9.53 -17.88
N VAL A 83 -12.27 9.49 -18.16
CA VAL A 83 -12.85 8.87 -19.36
C VAL A 83 -13.77 9.84 -20.07
N LYS A 84 -13.94 9.69 -21.38
CA LYS A 84 -14.86 10.52 -22.16
C LYS A 84 -16.30 10.10 -21.89
N GLU A 85 -17.23 11.05 -21.91
CA GLU A 85 -18.66 10.82 -21.68
C GLU A 85 -19.24 9.71 -22.58
N GLY A 86 -18.90 9.70 -23.87
CA GLY A 86 -19.39 8.67 -24.80
C GLY A 86 -18.80 7.27 -24.56
N ASP A 87 -17.61 7.18 -23.97
CA ASP A 87 -17.03 5.88 -23.58
C ASP A 87 -17.68 5.40 -22.28
N LEU A 88 -17.88 6.32 -21.33
CA LEU A 88 -18.56 6.07 -20.07
C LEU A 88 -20.00 5.59 -20.28
N ASP A 89 -20.75 6.24 -21.16
CA ASP A 89 -22.13 5.87 -21.46
C ASP A 89 -22.20 4.44 -22.04
N ARG A 90 -21.37 4.13 -23.04
CA ARG A 90 -21.29 2.78 -23.62
C ARG A 90 -20.92 1.72 -22.59
N GLU A 91 -20.00 2.04 -21.68
CA GLU A 91 -19.61 1.11 -20.64
C GLU A 91 -20.75 0.88 -19.62
N LEU A 92 -21.47 1.93 -19.23
CA LEU A 92 -22.65 1.80 -18.37
C LEU A 92 -23.73 0.94 -19.03
N GLN A 93 -24.00 1.13 -20.32
CA GLN A 93 -24.93 0.29 -21.08
C GLN A 93 -24.48 -1.19 -21.05
N ARG A 94 -23.19 -1.46 -21.23
CA ARG A 94 -22.61 -2.80 -21.14
C ARG A 94 -22.81 -3.41 -19.76
N ILE A 95 -22.57 -2.65 -18.70
CA ILE A 95 -22.76 -3.08 -17.30
C ILE A 95 -24.23 -3.41 -17.02
N PHE A 96 -25.16 -2.52 -17.39
CA PHE A 96 -26.60 -2.75 -17.20
C PHE A 96 -27.15 -3.90 -18.05
N ALA A 97 -26.64 -4.09 -19.28
CA ALA A 97 -26.97 -5.24 -20.11
C ALA A 97 -26.50 -6.55 -19.47
N GLY A 98 -25.28 -6.60 -18.93
CA GLY A 98 -24.77 -7.76 -18.19
C GLY A 98 -25.58 -8.09 -16.94
N ARG A 99 -26.20 -7.07 -16.32
CA ARG A 99 -27.16 -7.21 -15.21
C ARG A 99 -28.57 -7.61 -15.64
N LYS A 100 -28.83 -7.76 -16.94
CA LYS A 100 -30.14 -8.11 -17.51
C LYS A 100 -31.22 -7.05 -17.23
N GLU A 101 -30.83 -5.78 -17.18
CA GLU A 101 -31.82 -4.69 -17.14
C GLU A 101 -32.70 -4.70 -18.39
N ARG A 102 -33.98 -4.36 -18.22
CA ARG A 102 -34.96 -4.38 -19.33
C ARG A 102 -34.60 -3.38 -20.42
N ASP A 103 -34.06 -2.23 -20.04
CA ASP A 103 -33.64 -1.15 -20.93
C ASP A 103 -32.28 -0.59 -20.45
N PRO A 104 -31.17 -1.21 -20.88
CA PRO A 104 -29.83 -0.84 -20.44
C PRO A 104 -29.44 0.59 -20.83
N GLU A 105 -29.92 1.08 -21.97
CA GLU A 105 -29.67 2.44 -22.45
C GLU A 105 -30.35 3.46 -21.55
N LYS A 106 -31.65 3.27 -21.27
CA LYS A 106 -32.36 4.13 -20.32
C LYS A 106 -31.75 4.08 -18.92
N ALA A 107 -31.34 2.91 -18.45
CA ALA A 107 -30.69 2.75 -17.15
C ALA A 107 -29.34 3.49 -17.08
N ALA A 108 -28.52 3.41 -18.13
CA ALA A 108 -27.25 4.13 -18.24
C ALA A 108 -27.45 5.65 -18.24
N HIS A 109 -28.37 6.15 -19.08
CA HIS A 109 -28.72 7.57 -19.13
C HIS A 109 -29.26 8.08 -17.78
N GLN A 110 -30.12 7.29 -17.12
CA GLN A 110 -30.64 7.62 -15.80
C GLN A 110 -29.51 7.69 -14.77
N PHE A 111 -28.60 6.71 -14.76
CA PHE A 111 -27.46 6.70 -13.86
C PHE A 111 -26.57 7.95 -14.05
N LEU A 112 -26.28 8.34 -15.28
CA LEU A 112 -25.51 9.57 -15.58
C LEU A 112 -26.24 10.84 -15.16
N ALA A 113 -27.56 10.91 -15.36
CA ALA A 113 -28.36 12.03 -14.88
C ALA A 113 -28.30 12.13 -13.35
N ASP A 114 -28.39 11.01 -12.65
CA ASP A 114 -28.33 10.95 -11.19
C ASP A 114 -26.96 11.39 -10.65
N VAL A 115 -25.87 11.00 -11.34
CA VAL A 115 -24.51 11.46 -11.06
C VAL A 115 -24.38 12.98 -11.21
N ARG A 116 -24.96 13.56 -12.27
CA ARG A 116 -24.89 15.02 -12.54
C ARG A 116 -25.63 15.83 -11.49
N GLU A 117 -26.78 15.34 -11.03
CA GLU A 117 -27.61 16.02 -10.04
C GLU A 117 -27.09 15.84 -8.61
N HIS A 118 -26.48 14.70 -8.30
CA HIS A 118 -26.08 14.31 -6.94
C HIS A 118 -24.58 14.00 -6.90
N THR A 119 -23.77 15.06 -7.00
CA THR A 119 -22.30 15.06 -7.20
C THR A 119 -21.48 14.51 -6.01
N SER A 120 -21.66 13.25 -5.66
CA SER A 120 -21.05 12.64 -4.46
C SER A 120 -20.04 11.53 -4.74
N LEU A 121 -19.94 11.01 -5.97
CA LEU A 121 -19.07 9.88 -6.30
C LEU A 121 -18.33 10.01 -7.64
N LEU A 122 -19.02 10.49 -8.68
CA LEU A 122 -18.46 10.75 -10.01
C LEU A 122 -18.70 12.22 -10.38
N LEU A 123 -17.73 12.86 -11.02
CA LEU A 123 -17.77 14.29 -11.38
C LEU A 123 -17.48 14.47 -12.86
N ASP A 124 -18.18 15.44 -13.47
CA ASP A 124 -17.75 16.05 -14.72
C ASP A 124 -16.51 16.92 -14.42
N ARG A 125 -15.41 16.64 -15.11
CA ARG A 125 -14.11 17.31 -14.96
C ARG A 125 -13.87 18.37 -16.05
N GLY A 126 -14.92 18.72 -16.81
CA GLY A 126 -14.83 19.60 -17.96
C GLY A 126 -14.47 18.84 -19.23
N GLY A 127 -14.72 19.45 -20.40
CA GLY A 127 -14.36 18.86 -21.69
C GLY A 127 -15.08 17.54 -22.01
N ARG A 128 -16.25 17.29 -21.39
CA ARG A 128 -17.00 16.02 -21.49
C ARG A 128 -16.19 14.82 -20.99
N GLN A 129 -15.40 15.02 -19.94
CA GLN A 129 -14.65 13.97 -19.25
C GLN A 129 -15.21 13.75 -17.85
N TYR A 130 -15.22 12.50 -17.42
CA TYR A 130 -15.75 12.05 -16.14
C TYR A 130 -14.68 11.32 -15.36
N GLY A 131 -14.68 11.51 -14.04
CA GLY A 131 -13.79 10.83 -13.11
C GLY A 131 -14.42 10.71 -11.73
N PHE A 132 -13.94 9.78 -10.92
CA PHE A 132 -14.37 9.71 -9.52
C PHE A 132 -13.99 11.00 -8.78
N ILE A 133 -14.73 11.33 -7.71
CA ILE A 133 -14.43 12.51 -6.87
C ILE A 133 -12.98 12.46 -6.36
N HIS A 134 -12.44 11.25 -6.15
CA HIS A 134 -11.06 10.99 -5.80
C HIS A 134 -10.58 9.65 -6.39
N LEU A 135 -9.33 9.61 -6.86
CA LEU A 135 -8.71 8.42 -7.46
C LEU A 135 -8.76 7.20 -6.52
N THR A 136 -8.48 7.40 -5.23
CA THR A 136 -8.56 6.35 -4.20
C THR A 136 -9.89 5.61 -4.12
N PHE A 137 -11.02 6.26 -4.44
CA PHE A 137 -12.31 5.56 -4.49
C PHE A 137 -12.43 4.68 -5.73
N GLN A 138 -11.92 5.16 -6.85
CA GLN A 138 -11.79 4.35 -8.05
C GLN A 138 -10.88 3.15 -7.79
N GLU A 139 -9.72 3.34 -7.14
CA GLU A 139 -8.77 2.27 -6.83
C GLU A 139 -9.40 1.21 -5.91
N TYR A 140 -10.11 1.65 -4.86
CA TYR A 140 -10.83 0.74 -3.97
C TYR A 140 -11.96 -0.03 -4.68
N LEU A 141 -12.79 0.65 -5.48
CA LEU A 141 -13.88 0.01 -6.21
C LEU A 141 -13.36 -0.94 -7.29
N ALA A 142 -12.26 -0.59 -7.97
CA ALA A 142 -11.56 -1.45 -8.92
C ALA A 142 -11.00 -2.70 -8.23
N ALA A 143 -10.36 -2.51 -7.07
CA ALA A 143 -9.87 -3.61 -6.24
C ALA A 143 -10.99 -4.56 -5.79
N ALA A 144 -12.11 -4.01 -5.34
CA ALA A 144 -13.29 -4.79 -5.00
C ALA A 144 -13.81 -5.57 -6.22
N ALA A 145 -13.86 -4.95 -7.40
CA ALA A 145 -14.28 -5.61 -8.64
C ALA A 145 -13.36 -6.78 -9.02
N LEU A 146 -12.04 -6.62 -8.88
CA LEU A 146 -11.07 -7.69 -9.09
C LEU A 146 -11.28 -8.83 -8.08
N ALA A 147 -11.42 -8.50 -6.79
CA ALA A 147 -11.67 -9.50 -5.76
C ALA A 147 -12.95 -10.32 -6.01
N GLN A 148 -13.97 -9.72 -6.64
CA GLN A 148 -15.19 -10.42 -7.04
C GLN A 148 -14.99 -11.39 -8.22
N ARG A 149 -13.99 -11.18 -9.08
CA ARG A 149 -13.66 -12.13 -10.18
C ARG A 149 -13.19 -13.48 -9.62
N GLY A 150 -12.59 -13.49 -8.43
CA GLY A 150 -12.05 -14.71 -7.83
C GLY A 150 -12.98 -15.43 -6.87
N GLN A 151 -14.30 -15.35 -7.02
CA GLN A 151 -15.25 -16.03 -6.12
C GLN A 151 -15.11 -17.56 -6.12
N GLN A 152 -14.83 -18.16 -7.29
CA GLN A 152 -14.68 -19.61 -7.44
C GLN A 152 -13.22 -20.05 -7.39
N GLU A 153 -12.35 -19.36 -8.12
CA GLU A 153 -10.93 -19.66 -8.24
C GLU A 153 -10.11 -18.38 -8.14
N VAL A 154 -8.86 -18.47 -7.69
CA VAL A 154 -7.98 -17.29 -7.55
C VAL A 154 -7.30 -16.87 -8.85
N GLU A 155 -7.23 -17.76 -9.85
CA GLU A 155 -6.54 -17.52 -11.12
C GLU A 155 -6.96 -16.23 -11.84
N PRO A 156 -8.26 -15.84 -11.92
CA PRO A 156 -8.65 -14.59 -12.57
C PRO A 156 -8.08 -13.34 -11.87
N ILE A 157 -7.94 -13.40 -10.55
CA ILE A 157 -7.30 -12.32 -9.77
C ILE A 157 -5.80 -12.34 -10.07
N MET A 158 -5.17 -13.51 -10.00
CA MET A 158 -3.74 -13.65 -10.23
C MET A 158 -3.33 -13.19 -11.63
N THR A 159 -4.06 -13.60 -12.66
CA THR A 159 -3.84 -13.16 -14.05
C THR A 159 -3.91 -11.64 -14.17
N ALA A 160 -4.93 -11.00 -13.58
CA ALA A 160 -5.09 -9.56 -13.62
C ALA A 160 -3.93 -8.84 -12.89
N LEU A 161 -3.58 -9.25 -11.67
CA LEU A 161 -2.53 -8.60 -10.89
C LEU A 161 -1.14 -8.80 -11.49
N SER A 162 -0.83 -10.02 -11.96
CA SER A 162 0.49 -10.35 -12.52
C SER A 162 0.89 -9.50 -13.70
N SER A 163 -0.08 -9.06 -14.50
CA SER A 163 0.14 -8.23 -15.69
C SER A 163 0.63 -6.83 -15.36
N HIS A 164 0.44 -6.38 -14.11
CA HIS A 164 0.69 -5.00 -13.69
C HIS A 164 1.68 -4.87 -12.52
N VAL A 165 2.39 -5.94 -12.15
CA VAL A 165 3.38 -5.89 -11.08
C VAL A 165 4.55 -4.98 -11.45
N GLY A 166 4.82 -3.98 -10.61
CA GLY A 166 5.82 -2.95 -10.85
C GLY A 166 5.28 -1.69 -11.55
N GLU A 167 4.01 -1.66 -11.94
CA GLU A 167 3.36 -0.47 -12.48
C GLU A 167 2.81 0.42 -11.35
N ALA A 168 3.30 1.66 -11.27
CA ALA A 168 2.90 2.59 -10.20
C ALA A 168 1.38 2.81 -10.09
N PRO A 169 0.60 2.95 -11.19
CA PRO A 169 -0.85 3.13 -11.11
C PRO A 169 -1.60 1.95 -10.49
N TRP A 170 -1.11 0.73 -10.66
CA TRP A 170 -1.76 -0.51 -10.21
C TRP A 170 -1.36 -0.96 -8.83
N ARG A 171 -0.33 -0.34 -8.25
CA ARG A 171 0.20 -0.74 -6.94
C ARG A 171 -0.88 -0.65 -5.86
N GLU A 172 -1.63 0.44 -5.81
CA GLU A 172 -2.69 0.61 -4.81
C GLU A 172 -3.86 -0.36 -5.05
N VAL A 173 -4.29 -0.54 -6.30
CA VAL A 173 -5.34 -1.53 -6.64
C VAL A 173 -4.93 -2.94 -6.23
N SER A 174 -3.67 -3.32 -6.43
CA SER A 174 -3.14 -4.63 -6.06
C SER A 174 -3.19 -4.85 -4.55
N LEU A 175 -2.68 -3.89 -3.77
CA LEU A 175 -2.71 -3.95 -2.31
C LEU A 175 -4.14 -3.98 -1.76
N LEU A 176 -5.02 -3.14 -2.30
CA LEU A 176 -6.42 -3.10 -1.91
C LEU A 176 -7.18 -4.36 -2.31
N THR A 177 -6.83 -5.01 -3.43
CA THR A 177 -7.46 -6.27 -3.86
C THR A 177 -7.17 -7.37 -2.84
N LEU A 178 -5.89 -7.52 -2.46
CA LEU A 178 -5.46 -8.49 -1.45
C LEU A 178 -6.07 -8.18 -0.09
N GLY A 179 -6.07 -6.90 0.32
CA GLY A 179 -6.71 -6.46 1.56
C GLY A 179 -8.21 -6.71 1.57
N TYR A 180 -8.90 -6.47 0.46
CA TYR A 180 -10.35 -6.70 0.34
C TYR A 180 -10.67 -8.19 0.42
N LEU A 181 -9.89 -9.03 -0.26
CA LEU A 181 -10.05 -10.48 -0.23
C LEU A 181 -9.84 -11.05 1.18
N GLY A 182 -8.76 -10.65 1.86
CA GLY A 182 -8.43 -11.16 3.20
C GLY A 182 -9.31 -10.62 4.32
N LEU A 183 -9.62 -9.32 4.33
CA LEU A 183 -10.31 -8.66 5.45
C LEU A 183 -11.81 -8.46 5.21
N VAL A 184 -12.21 -8.02 4.02
CA VAL A 184 -13.61 -7.67 3.73
C VAL A 184 -14.41 -8.91 3.34
N GLN A 185 -13.87 -9.75 2.44
CA GLN A 185 -14.50 -11.03 2.09
C GLN A 185 -14.20 -12.14 3.10
N GLN A 186 -13.24 -11.94 4.02
CA GLN A 186 -12.79 -12.95 4.99
C GLN A 186 -12.33 -14.26 4.32
N ARG A 187 -11.59 -14.13 3.21
CA ARG A 187 -11.03 -15.25 2.43
C ARG A 187 -9.52 -15.24 2.53
N ASP A 188 -9.01 -15.39 3.75
CA ASP A 188 -7.60 -15.46 4.10
C ASP A 188 -6.84 -16.54 3.30
N GLN A 189 -7.45 -17.72 3.09
CA GLN A 189 -6.86 -18.78 2.27
C GLN A 189 -6.70 -18.37 0.81
N ALA A 190 -7.70 -17.69 0.24
CA ALA A 190 -7.63 -17.21 -1.14
C ALA A 190 -6.59 -16.09 -1.29
N ALA A 191 -6.51 -15.17 -0.32
CA ALA A 191 -5.47 -14.14 -0.28
C ALA A 191 -4.07 -14.77 -0.17
N GLY A 192 -3.90 -15.78 0.69
CA GLY A 192 -2.66 -16.55 0.83
C GLY A 192 -2.28 -17.28 -0.45
N ALA A 193 -3.25 -17.85 -1.18
CA ALA A 193 -3.02 -18.49 -2.48
C ALA A 193 -2.52 -17.49 -3.53
N VAL A 194 -3.18 -16.34 -3.69
CA VAL A 194 -2.72 -15.28 -4.61
C VAL A 194 -1.31 -14.80 -4.24
N LEU A 195 -1.01 -14.62 -2.95
CA LEU A 195 0.33 -14.24 -2.48
C LEU A 195 1.37 -15.32 -2.79
N GLY A 196 1.04 -16.60 -2.58
CA GLY A 196 1.89 -17.72 -2.92
C GLY A 196 2.22 -17.77 -4.41
N GLU A 197 1.20 -17.61 -5.26
CA GLU A 197 1.36 -17.58 -6.72
C GLU A 197 2.15 -16.35 -7.20
N LEU A 198 1.98 -15.18 -6.57
CA LEU A 198 2.80 -14.00 -6.85
C LEU A 198 4.29 -14.29 -6.59
N LEU A 199 4.63 -14.98 -5.49
CA LEU A 199 6.00 -15.35 -5.19
C LEU A 199 6.56 -16.40 -6.17
N GLU A 200 5.75 -17.38 -6.55
CA GLU A 200 6.16 -18.46 -7.45
C GLU A 200 6.36 -17.98 -8.89
N ARG A 201 5.41 -17.20 -9.41
CA ARG A 201 5.49 -16.62 -10.77
C ARG A 201 6.49 -15.48 -10.84
N SER A 202 6.71 -14.77 -9.72
CA SER A 202 7.57 -13.59 -9.59
C SER A 202 7.46 -12.60 -10.76
N PRO A 203 6.24 -12.15 -11.13
CA PRO A 203 6.05 -11.26 -12.27
C PRO A 203 6.67 -9.87 -12.06
N GLY A 204 6.89 -9.17 -13.17
CA GLY A 204 7.43 -7.82 -13.16
C GLY A 204 8.94 -7.74 -12.91
N PRO A 205 9.47 -6.55 -12.58
CA PRO A 205 10.88 -6.36 -12.29
C PRO A 205 11.37 -7.17 -11.07
N ALA A 206 12.65 -7.53 -11.07
CA ALA A 206 13.27 -8.28 -9.96
C ALA A 206 12.96 -7.66 -8.59
N GLY A 207 12.40 -8.48 -7.70
CA GLY A 207 12.02 -8.12 -6.33
C GLY A 207 10.61 -7.54 -6.16
N GLU A 208 9.93 -7.08 -7.22
CA GLU A 208 8.64 -6.38 -7.08
C GLU A 208 7.53 -7.28 -6.53
N ALA A 209 7.43 -8.52 -7.01
CA ALA A 209 6.41 -9.44 -6.52
C ALA A 209 6.56 -9.72 -5.01
N ALA A 210 7.80 -9.89 -4.53
CA ALA A 210 8.08 -10.10 -3.11
C ALA A 210 7.76 -8.85 -2.27
N ILE A 211 8.10 -7.66 -2.78
CA ILE A 211 7.78 -6.38 -2.12
C ILE A 211 6.28 -6.20 -2.03
N LEU A 212 5.55 -6.36 -3.14
CA LEU A 212 4.10 -6.25 -3.19
C LEU A 212 3.42 -7.22 -2.21
N ALA A 213 3.87 -8.48 -2.17
CA ALA A 213 3.38 -9.48 -1.24
C ALA A 213 3.65 -9.09 0.23
N GLY A 214 4.86 -8.60 0.52
CA GLY A 214 5.23 -8.09 1.84
C GLY A 214 4.36 -6.92 2.29
N GLU A 215 4.20 -5.93 1.43
CA GLU A 215 3.39 -4.74 1.69
C GLU A 215 1.91 -5.09 1.88
N ALA A 216 1.37 -6.05 1.12
CA ALA A 216 0.00 -6.52 1.30
C ALA A 216 -0.21 -7.16 2.67
N VAL A 217 0.72 -7.99 3.15
CA VAL A 217 0.63 -8.58 4.50
C VAL A 217 0.80 -7.52 5.59
N VAL A 218 1.64 -6.51 5.38
CA VAL A 218 1.76 -5.36 6.30
C VAL A 218 0.44 -4.61 6.41
N ASP A 219 -0.20 -4.31 5.27
CA ASP A 219 -1.48 -3.60 5.22
C ASP A 219 -2.60 -4.39 5.90
N MET A 220 -2.71 -5.69 5.60
CA MET A 220 -3.70 -6.59 6.20
C MET A 220 -3.47 -6.83 7.69
N GLY A 221 -2.20 -6.90 8.11
CA GLY A 221 -1.79 -7.32 9.44
C GLY A 221 -1.29 -8.76 9.48
N ARG A 222 -0.27 -9.00 10.30
CA ARG A 222 0.49 -10.27 10.36
C ARG A 222 -0.35 -11.50 10.68
N GLY A 223 -1.49 -11.32 11.35
CA GLY A 223 -2.39 -12.41 11.78
C GLY A 223 -3.46 -12.81 10.77
N VAL A 224 -3.60 -12.11 9.64
CA VAL A 224 -4.63 -12.42 8.63
C VAL A 224 -4.21 -13.61 7.77
N ILE A 225 -2.93 -13.70 7.43
CA ILE A 225 -2.40 -14.75 6.54
C ILE A 225 -1.69 -15.83 7.37
N ALA A 226 -1.79 -17.08 6.91
CA ALA A 226 -1.14 -18.23 7.51
C ALA A 226 0.38 -18.04 7.67
N SER A 227 0.94 -18.65 8.73
CA SER A 227 2.34 -18.44 9.13
C SER A 227 3.35 -18.90 8.09
N ASP A 228 3.08 -20.03 7.43
CA ASP A 228 3.90 -20.60 6.37
C ASP A 228 3.99 -19.68 5.15
N CYS A 229 2.88 -19.12 4.70
CA CYS A 229 2.85 -18.12 3.62
C CYS A 229 3.66 -16.87 4.02
N ARG A 230 3.49 -16.40 5.26
CA ARG A 230 4.27 -15.25 5.77
C ARG A 230 5.77 -15.55 5.83
N GLU A 231 6.18 -16.74 6.25
CA GLU A 231 7.60 -17.15 6.29
C GLU A 231 8.21 -17.22 4.88
N ARG A 232 7.44 -17.70 3.89
CA ARG A 232 7.84 -17.67 2.47
C ARG A 232 8.04 -16.24 1.98
N ILE A 233 7.13 -15.32 2.33
CA ILE A 233 7.25 -13.89 1.99
C ILE A 233 8.49 -13.27 2.65
N VAL A 234 8.73 -13.54 3.95
CA VAL A 234 9.92 -13.06 4.67
C VAL A 234 11.20 -13.55 4.00
N THR A 235 11.25 -14.83 3.63
CA THR A 235 12.38 -15.41 2.88
C THR A 235 12.60 -14.70 1.54
N ALA A 236 11.53 -14.48 0.76
CA ALA A 236 11.60 -13.81 -0.53
C ALA A 236 12.06 -12.34 -0.41
N LEU A 237 11.60 -11.63 0.62
CA LEU A 237 12.03 -10.26 0.93
C LEU A 237 13.51 -10.19 1.32
N LEU A 238 14.01 -11.15 2.11
CA LEU A 238 15.43 -11.23 2.47
C LEU A 238 16.32 -11.46 1.24
N THR A 239 15.91 -12.39 0.37
CA THR A 239 16.60 -12.63 -0.91
C THR A 239 16.60 -11.36 -1.76
N THR A 240 15.44 -10.70 -1.89
CA THR A 240 15.29 -9.45 -2.65
C THR A 240 16.18 -8.34 -2.11
N MET A 241 16.23 -8.16 -0.78
CA MET A 241 17.02 -7.12 -0.12
C MET A 241 18.53 -7.36 -0.25
N ARG A 242 18.97 -8.63 -0.32
CA ARG A 242 20.39 -9.02 -0.42
C ARG A 242 20.92 -9.11 -1.86
N ASP A 243 20.04 -9.20 -2.86
CA ASP A 243 20.45 -9.30 -4.27
C ASP A 243 20.97 -7.96 -4.80
N ASP A 244 22.26 -7.72 -4.62
CA ASP A 244 22.92 -6.50 -5.05
C ASP A 244 23.16 -6.41 -6.57
N ARG A 245 23.00 -7.54 -7.28
CA ARG A 245 23.29 -7.69 -8.70
C ARG A 245 22.08 -7.39 -9.58
N HIS A 246 20.90 -7.88 -9.21
CA HIS A 246 19.70 -7.80 -10.06
C HIS A 246 18.63 -6.85 -9.50
N VAL A 247 18.64 -6.59 -8.19
CA VAL A 247 17.63 -5.73 -7.55
C VAL A 247 18.21 -4.34 -7.29
N ARG A 248 17.55 -3.32 -7.82
CA ARG A 248 17.91 -1.90 -7.61
C ARG A 248 17.87 -1.53 -6.13
N ALA A 249 18.81 -0.68 -5.68
CA ALA A 249 18.92 -0.27 -4.28
C ALA A 249 17.60 0.20 -3.64
N VAL A 250 16.78 0.96 -4.37
CA VAL A 250 15.46 1.43 -3.89
C VAL A 250 14.51 0.27 -3.56
N ARG A 251 14.51 -0.80 -4.38
CA ARG A 251 13.69 -2.00 -4.14
C ARG A 251 14.23 -2.82 -2.97
N ARG A 252 15.57 -2.92 -2.84
CA ARG A 252 16.19 -3.57 -1.67
C ARG A 252 15.79 -2.87 -0.38
N ALA A 253 15.80 -1.53 -0.38
CA ALA A 253 15.32 -0.73 0.75
C ALA A 253 13.83 -0.94 1.04
N ALA A 254 12.98 -1.02 0.00
CA ALA A 254 11.55 -1.31 0.16
C ALA A 254 11.32 -2.70 0.77
N ALA A 255 12.07 -3.72 0.35
CA ALA A 255 12.01 -5.05 0.94
C ALA A 255 12.42 -5.04 2.43
N GLY A 256 13.49 -4.31 2.77
CA GLY A 256 13.90 -4.10 4.17
C GLY A 256 12.84 -3.40 5.01
N LYS A 257 12.13 -2.41 4.45
CA LYS A 257 11.01 -1.73 5.13
C LYS A 257 9.85 -2.68 5.43
N ALA A 258 9.50 -3.58 4.51
CA ALA A 258 8.49 -4.60 4.74
C ALA A 258 8.95 -5.59 5.84
N LEU A 259 10.21 -6.04 5.80
CA LEU A 259 10.80 -6.91 6.83
C LEU A 259 10.76 -6.29 8.22
N ALA A 260 11.03 -5.00 8.34
CA ALA A 260 10.99 -4.30 9.64
C ALA A 260 9.63 -4.40 10.33
N VAL A 261 8.53 -4.56 9.57
CA VAL A 261 7.17 -4.73 10.12
C VAL A 261 6.79 -6.20 10.25
N LEU A 262 7.15 -7.05 9.28
CA LEU A 262 6.79 -8.47 9.29
C LEU A 262 7.62 -9.31 10.27
N GLY A 263 8.80 -8.80 10.64
CA GLY A 263 9.83 -9.46 11.43
C GLY A 263 11.04 -9.79 10.55
N ASP A 264 12.18 -9.21 10.89
CA ASP A 264 13.46 -9.50 10.22
C ASP A 264 14.22 -10.57 11.00
N PRO A 265 14.35 -11.81 10.47
CA PRO A 265 14.96 -12.91 11.21
C PRO A 265 16.47 -12.75 11.40
N ARG A 266 17.10 -11.76 10.76
CA ARG A 266 18.52 -11.46 10.97
C ARG A 266 18.81 -10.87 12.36
N PHE A 267 17.80 -10.30 13.02
CA PHE A 267 17.94 -9.67 14.32
C PHE A 267 17.22 -10.47 15.41
N ASP A 268 17.74 -10.39 16.64
CA ASP A 268 17.15 -11.05 17.80
C ASP A 268 16.56 -10.03 18.78
N LEU A 269 15.26 -10.18 19.07
CA LEU A 269 14.54 -9.35 20.03
C LEU A 269 15.10 -9.49 21.45
N ASP A 270 15.51 -10.70 21.82
CA ASP A 270 16.00 -11.00 23.17
C ASP A 270 17.45 -10.51 23.38
N LEU A 271 18.12 -10.09 22.30
CA LEU A 271 19.47 -9.52 22.31
C LEU A 271 19.47 -8.06 21.87
N TRP A 272 18.55 -7.24 22.42
CA TRP A 272 18.44 -5.80 22.12
C TRP A 272 18.35 -5.48 20.62
N TRP A 273 17.70 -6.34 19.83
CA TRP A 273 17.62 -6.20 18.38
C TRP A 273 18.99 -6.21 17.69
N LEU A 274 19.98 -6.88 18.26
CA LEU A 274 21.28 -7.10 17.62
C LEU A 274 21.19 -8.21 16.55
N PRO A 275 22.04 -8.14 15.51
CA PRO A 275 22.20 -9.21 14.54
C PRO A 275 22.51 -10.56 15.20
N LYS A 276 21.94 -11.64 14.64
CA LYS A 276 22.27 -13.05 14.98
C LYS A 276 23.56 -13.55 14.34
N GLU A 277 24.21 -12.69 13.56
CA GLU A 277 25.51 -12.97 12.96
C GLU A 277 26.57 -13.10 14.07
N PRO A 278 27.71 -13.77 13.81
CA PRO A 278 28.82 -13.85 14.74
C PRO A 278 29.19 -12.48 15.31
N ASP A 279 29.63 -12.46 16.57
CA ASP A 279 29.98 -11.25 17.30
C ASP A 279 28.87 -10.19 17.28
N LEU A 280 27.61 -10.63 17.21
CA LEU A 280 26.41 -9.78 17.18
C LEU A 280 26.41 -8.79 16.00
N GLY A 281 27.04 -9.18 14.88
CA GLY A 281 27.20 -8.35 13.69
C GLY A 281 28.21 -7.22 13.85
N PHE A 282 29.08 -7.27 14.85
CA PHE A 282 30.25 -6.42 14.93
C PHE A 282 31.43 -7.07 14.18
N VAL A 283 32.26 -6.24 13.57
CA VAL A 283 33.49 -6.66 12.89
C VAL A 283 34.66 -5.98 13.59
N GLU A 284 35.68 -6.77 13.92
CA GLU A 284 36.92 -6.23 14.47
C GLU A 284 37.69 -5.47 13.38
N VAL A 285 37.98 -4.21 13.65
CA VAL A 285 38.90 -3.39 12.89
C VAL A 285 40.25 -3.45 13.61
N PRO A 286 41.31 -3.98 12.97
CA PRO A 286 42.59 -4.20 13.62
C PRO A 286 43.25 -2.87 14.02
N ALA A 287 44.09 -2.92 15.05
CA ALA A 287 44.92 -1.78 15.43
C ALA A 287 45.81 -1.35 14.25
N GLY A 288 45.93 -0.05 14.04
CA GLY A 288 46.68 0.45 12.88
C GLY A 288 46.63 1.96 12.72
N SER A 289 47.31 2.42 11.68
CA SER A 289 47.29 3.82 11.26
C SER A 289 46.22 4.03 10.20
N PHE A 290 45.30 4.95 10.46
CA PHE A 290 44.19 5.31 9.59
C PHE A 290 44.27 6.79 9.21
N LEU A 291 43.78 7.15 8.04
CA LEU A 291 43.63 8.56 7.67
C LEU A 291 42.34 9.11 8.28
N MET A 292 42.42 10.22 9.01
CA MET A 292 41.27 10.90 9.61
C MET A 292 41.22 12.34 9.10
N GLY A 293 40.05 12.80 8.66
CA GLY A 293 39.87 14.12 8.03
C GLY A 293 39.78 14.03 6.51
N ASN A 294 39.60 15.18 5.88
CA ASN A 294 39.39 15.34 4.43
C ASN A 294 40.57 16.06 3.78
N ASP A 295 40.77 15.76 2.50
CA ASP A 295 41.71 16.47 1.64
C ASP A 295 40.93 17.52 0.84
N PRO A 296 41.22 18.83 0.98
CA PRO A 296 40.50 19.87 0.25
C PRO A 296 40.59 19.76 -1.27
N GLU A 297 41.57 19.03 -1.83
CA GLU A 297 41.62 18.75 -3.27
C GLU A 297 40.63 17.65 -3.71
N GLU A 298 40.30 16.70 -2.82
CA GLU A 298 39.36 15.61 -3.08
C GLU A 298 37.92 15.99 -2.70
N ASP A 299 37.74 16.78 -1.64
CA ASP A 299 36.44 17.30 -1.18
C ASP A 299 36.50 18.83 -0.94
N PRO A 300 36.18 19.62 -1.97
CA PRO A 300 36.19 21.08 -1.89
C PRO A 300 35.18 21.68 -0.90
N GLU A 301 34.17 20.92 -0.48
CA GLU A 301 33.14 21.35 0.47
C GLU A 301 33.52 21.04 1.93
N SER A 302 34.69 20.43 2.17
CA SER A 302 35.15 20.07 3.52
C SER A 302 35.40 21.31 4.40
N ASN A 303 34.97 21.23 5.66
CA ASN A 303 35.17 22.31 6.61
C ASN A 303 36.62 22.41 7.10
N LYS A 304 37.07 23.60 7.52
CA LYS A 304 38.43 23.79 8.09
C LYS A 304 38.74 22.89 9.30
N GLY A 305 37.72 22.49 10.05
CA GLY A 305 37.88 21.57 11.20
C GLY A 305 38.04 20.10 10.79
N GLU A 306 37.78 19.77 9.54
CA GLU A 306 37.94 18.43 8.96
C GLU A 306 39.31 18.27 8.28
N GLN A 307 40.13 19.32 8.25
CA GLN A 307 41.44 19.36 7.61
C GLN A 307 42.55 19.60 8.66
N PRO A 308 43.77 19.08 8.46
CA PRO A 308 44.20 18.23 7.35
C PRO A 308 43.70 16.77 7.51
N ARG A 309 44.13 15.86 6.63
CA ARG A 309 43.89 14.40 6.73
C ARG A 309 45.10 13.67 7.35
N PRO A 310 45.47 13.87 8.64
CA PRO A 310 46.63 13.21 9.22
C PRO A 310 46.40 11.72 9.45
N PRO A 311 47.48 10.91 9.48
CA PRO A 311 47.42 9.57 10.01
C PRO A 311 47.18 9.60 11.52
N VAL A 312 46.20 8.83 11.99
CA VAL A 312 45.87 8.60 13.40
C VAL A 312 46.06 7.11 13.69
N THR A 313 46.81 6.80 14.74
CA THR A 313 46.97 5.41 15.19
C THR A 313 45.87 5.09 16.20
N LEU A 314 45.07 4.06 15.90
CA LEU A 314 43.98 3.60 16.76
C LEU A 314 44.28 2.18 17.27
N PRO A 315 43.89 1.85 18.52
CA PRO A 315 43.86 0.46 18.96
C PRO A 315 42.81 -0.34 18.16
N ALA A 316 42.81 -1.67 18.28
CA ALA A 316 41.75 -2.48 17.70
C ALA A 316 40.39 -2.07 18.30
N PHE A 317 39.37 -1.96 17.46
CA PHE A 317 38.03 -1.59 17.88
C PHE A 317 36.99 -2.37 17.06
N TRP A 318 35.77 -2.41 17.55
CA TRP A 318 34.67 -3.11 16.88
C TRP A 318 33.76 -2.11 16.20
N LEU A 319 33.36 -2.39 14.97
CA LEU A 319 32.42 -1.59 14.21
C LEU A 319 31.21 -2.44 13.83
N GLY A 320 30.01 -1.93 14.02
CA GLY A 320 28.79 -2.61 13.58
C GLY A 320 28.76 -2.72 12.06
N LEU A 321 28.44 -3.92 11.54
CA LEU A 321 28.24 -4.15 10.11
C LEU A 321 27.03 -3.38 9.55
N TYR A 322 26.06 -3.07 10.42
CA TYR A 322 24.85 -2.33 10.09
C TYR A 322 24.73 -1.06 10.94
N PRO A 323 24.11 0.01 10.41
CA PRO A 323 23.76 1.19 11.21
C PRO A 323 22.86 0.83 12.40
N VAL A 324 22.96 1.61 13.48
CA VAL A 324 22.10 1.45 14.65
C VAL A 324 20.64 1.61 14.26
N THR A 325 19.82 0.62 14.59
CA THR A 325 18.39 0.62 14.29
C THR A 325 17.57 1.32 15.37
N VAL A 326 16.34 1.73 15.06
CA VAL A 326 15.40 2.27 16.05
C VAL A 326 15.10 1.24 17.16
N GLY A 327 15.08 -0.06 16.83
CA GLY A 327 14.90 -1.13 17.81
C GLY A 327 16.07 -1.22 18.80
N GLN A 328 17.29 -1.15 18.30
CA GLN A 328 18.51 -1.15 19.13
C GLN A 328 18.57 0.11 20.03
N TYR A 329 18.25 1.28 19.46
CA TYR A 329 18.18 2.51 20.23
C TYR A 329 17.09 2.46 21.30
N GLY A 330 15.93 1.90 20.99
CA GLY A 330 14.87 1.66 21.98
C GLY A 330 15.34 0.76 23.13
N GLY A 331 16.04 -0.34 22.82
CA GLY A 331 16.65 -1.20 23.83
C GLY A 331 17.67 -0.48 24.71
N PHE A 332 18.48 0.40 24.12
CA PHE A 332 19.39 1.27 24.88
C PHE A 332 18.63 2.22 25.81
N VAL A 333 17.59 2.89 25.32
CA VAL A 333 16.76 3.82 26.11
C VAL A 333 16.13 3.11 27.31
N GLU A 334 15.54 1.95 27.08
CA GLU A 334 14.93 1.12 28.14
C GLU A 334 15.96 0.66 29.17
N ALA A 335 17.12 0.19 28.73
CA ALA A 335 18.15 -0.33 29.62
C ALA A 335 18.91 0.75 30.41
N SER A 336 19.15 1.91 29.81
CA SER A 336 19.93 3.00 30.42
C SER A 336 19.09 4.04 31.15
N GLY A 337 17.77 4.07 30.91
CA GLY A 337 16.89 5.16 31.37
C GLY A 337 17.18 6.49 30.66
N TYR A 338 17.81 6.44 29.48
CA TYR A 338 18.12 7.62 28.69
C TYR A 338 16.83 8.38 28.34
N ASP A 339 16.79 9.67 28.67
CA ASP A 339 15.68 10.55 28.29
C ASP A 339 15.98 11.24 26.95
N PRO A 340 15.28 10.88 25.86
CA PRO A 340 15.51 11.48 24.55
C PRO A 340 15.04 12.92 24.42
N GLU A 341 14.21 13.41 25.34
CA GLU A 341 13.74 14.81 25.36
C GLU A 341 14.69 15.73 26.11
N ARG A 342 15.71 15.18 26.79
CA ARG A 342 16.69 15.95 27.53
C ARG A 342 17.78 16.46 26.60
N PRO A 343 18.03 17.78 26.50
CA PRO A 343 19.07 18.30 25.61
C PRO A 343 20.47 17.93 26.13
N TYR A 344 21.23 17.17 25.34
CA TYR A 344 22.60 16.72 25.66
C TYR A 344 23.70 17.70 25.26
N TRP A 345 23.39 18.64 24.35
CA TRP A 345 24.33 19.66 23.88
C TRP A 345 23.91 21.00 24.48
N ARG A 346 24.68 21.50 25.45
CA ARG A 346 24.65 22.91 25.87
C ARG A 346 25.88 23.61 25.34
#